data_AF-A0A8H2PXD6-F1
#
_entry.id   AF-A0A8H2PXD6-F1
#
_cell.length_a   1.000
_cell.length_b   1.000
_cell.length_c   1.000
_cell.angle_alpha   90.00
_cell.angle_beta   90.00
_cell.angle_gamma   90.00
#
_symmetry.space_group_name_H-M   'P 1'
#
loop_
_entity.id
_entity.type
_entity.pdbx_description
1 polymer ?
#
loop_
_entity_poly.entity_id
_entity_poly.type
_entity_poly.pdbx_seq_one_letter_code
_entity_poly.pdbx_strand_id
1 'polypeptide(L)'
;MTITEAQADVRRIYRGGYSGPLVSAILWVAANAVYFLVSPGAAMATLFFGGMLIFPLSAVILKLVTGEGPLPKGHPSTALAMQSAFTVPLGLLVAIALGTYAPELFFPASLIIVGAHYLTFISLYGMKSFGVIAGALVLLGTIAIFFMPSLGPVSGWIGAGIFAVFVPILHLGGKPATR
;
A
#
# COMPACT_ATOMS: atom_id res chain seq x y z
N MET A 1 -23.54 13.85 5.76
CA MET A 1 -22.95 12.54 5.41
C MET A 1 -22.44 11.91 6.69
N THR A 2 -22.94 10.73 7.03
CA THR A 2 -22.44 9.90 8.13
C THR A 2 -21.14 9.19 7.73
N ILE A 3 -20.39 8.65 8.70
CA ILE A 3 -19.17 7.88 8.42
C ILE A 3 -19.48 6.68 7.52
N THR A 4 -20.58 5.97 7.78
CA THR A 4 -20.98 4.79 7.00
C THR A 4 -21.30 5.14 5.55
N GLU A 5 -21.96 6.27 5.30
CA GLU A 5 -22.22 6.78 3.95
C GLU A 5 -20.92 7.14 3.22
N ALA A 6 -20.03 7.87 3.89
CA ALA A 6 -18.72 8.24 3.34
C ALA A 6 -17.88 7.01 2.96
N GLN A 7 -17.87 5.99 3.81
CA GLN A 7 -17.18 4.73 3.55
C GLN A 7 -17.83 3.96 2.38
N ALA A 8 -19.15 3.97 2.27
CA ALA A 8 -19.86 3.32 1.17
C ALA A 8 -19.52 3.98 -0.18
N ASP A 9 -19.45 5.31 -0.22
CA ASP A 9 -19.04 6.05 -1.41
C ASP A 9 -17.59 5.74 -1.80
N VAL A 10 -16.67 5.74 -0.85
CA VAL A 10 -15.26 5.35 -1.09
C VAL A 10 -15.17 3.94 -1.64
N ARG A 11 -15.84 2.94 -1.03
CA ARG A 11 -15.82 1.56 -1.52
C ARG A 11 -16.37 1.44 -2.93
N ARG A 12 -17.45 2.15 -3.24
CA ARG A 12 -18.08 2.12 -4.57
C ARG A 12 -17.16 2.74 -5.63
N ILE A 13 -16.71 3.98 -5.39
CA ILE A 13 -15.91 4.76 -6.34
C ILE A 13 -14.56 4.10 -6.60
N TYR A 14 -13.88 3.65 -5.54
CA TYR A 14 -12.56 3.02 -5.65
C TYR A 14 -12.63 1.49 -5.77
N ARG A 15 -13.83 0.89 -5.93
CA ARG A 15 -14.06 -0.56 -6.04
C ARG A 15 -13.33 -1.36 -4.96
N GLY A 16 -13.51 -0.95 -3.71
CA GLY A 16 -12.84 -1.57 -2.55
C GLY A 16 -11.34 -1.27 -2.45
N GLY A 17 -10.80 -0.41 -3.32
CA GLY A 17 -9.41 0.05 -3.26
C GLY A 17 -8.40 -0.91 -3.87
N TYR A 18 -8.84 -1.90 -4.67
CA TYR A 18 -7.98 -2.98 -5.17
C TYR A 18 -6.80 -2.51 -6.04
N SER A 19 -6.95 -1.38 -6.74
CA SER A 19 -5.93 -0.88 -7.65
C SER A 19 -4.66 -0.42 -6.92
N GLY A 20 -4.78 0.04 -5.68
CA GLY A 20 -3.63 0.42 -4.84
C GLY A 20 -2.68 -0.75 -4.59
N PRO A 21 -3.16 -1.87 -3.99
CA PRO A 21 -2.38 -3.09 -3.83
C PRO A 21 -1.90 -3.68 -5.16
N LEU A 22 -2.68 -3.58 -6.24
CA LEU A 22 -2.24 -4.06 -7.55
C LEU A 22 -0.97 -3.33 -8.04
N VAL A 23 -0.99 -1.99 -8.02
CA VAL A 23 0.18 -1.18 -8.39
C VAL A 23 1.32 -1.43 -7.40
N SER A 24 1.01 -1.57 -6.11
CA SER A 24 2.00 -1.88 -5.07
C SER A 24 2.69 -3.23 -5.33
N ALA A 25 1.96 -4.29 -5.68
CA ALA A 25 2.54 -5.59 -5.96
C ALA A 25 3.58 -5.52 -7.09
N ILE A 26 3.25 -4.83 -8.19
CA ILE A 26 4.15 -4.63 -9.34
C ILE A 26 5.38 -3.81 -8.93
N LEU A 27 5.16 -2.71 -8.20
CA LEU A 27 6.25 -1.84 -7.77
C LEU A 27 7.21 -2.55 -6.81
N TRP A 28 6.67 -3.32 -5.86
CA TRP A 28 7.48 -4.05 -4.87
C TRP A 28 8.28 -5.17 -5.53
N VAL A 29 7.71 -5.89 -6.50
CA VAL A 29 8.45 -6.81 -7.38
C VAL A 29 9.59 -6.08 -8.09
N ALA A 30 9.30 -4.95 -8.73
CA ALA A 30 10.30 -4.18 -9.47
C ALA A 30 11.43 -3.69 -8.55
N ALA A 31 11.10 -3.11 -7.40
CA ALA A 31 12.09 -2.63 -6.43
C ALA A 31 12.95 -3.77 -5.89
N ASN A 32 12.36 -4.92 -5.53
CA ASN A 32 13.12 -6.05 -5.00
C ASN A 32 13.95 -6.75 -6.09
N ALA A 33 13.53 -6.73 -7.36
CA ALA A 33 14.36 -7.15 -8.48
C ALA A 33 15.57 -6.22 -8.67
N VAL A 34 15.36 -4.90 -8.64
CA VAL A 34 16.43 -3.90 -8.73
C VAL A 34 17.45 -4.07 -7.59
N TYR A 35 17.01 -4.46 -6.39
CA TYR A 35 17.90 -4.73 -5.27
C TYR A 35 18.93 -5.82 -5.59
N PHE A 36 18.48 -6.94 -6.18
CA PHE A 36 19.34 -8.08 -6.52
C PHE A 36 20.10 -7.91 -7.83
N LEU A 37 19.52 -7.21 -8.81
CA LEU A 37 20.05 -7.14 -10.17
C LEU A 37 20.87 -5.88 -10.45
N VAL A 38 20.70 -4.81 -9.66
CA VAL A 38 21.32 -3.51 -9.91
C VAL A 38 22.07 -3.01 -8.68
N SER A 39 21.37 -2.56 -7.64
CA SER A 39 21.97 -2.16 -6.37
C SER A 39 20.89 -1.86 -5.32
N PRO A 40 21.22 -1.92 -4.02
CA PRO A 40 20.29 -1.51 -2.98
C PRO A 40 19.87 -0.04 -3.06
N GLY A 41 20.79 0.87 -3.36
CA GLY A 41 20.46 2.29 -3.49
C GLY A 41 19.45 2.57 -4.62
N ALA A 42 19.61 1.89 -5.76
CA ALA A 42 18.64 1.97 -6.86
C ALA A 42 17.27 1.38 -6.47
N ALA A 43 17.24 0.32 -5.68
CA ALA A 43 16.00 -0.26 -5.17
C ALA A 43 15.26 0.70 -4.23
N MET A 44 16.00 1.39 -3.35
CA MET A 44 15.46 2.41 -2.46
C MET A 44 14.82 3.54 -3.26
N ALA A 45 15.53 4.06 -4.28
CA ALA A 45 15.00 5.08 -5.17
C ALA A 45 13.76 4.58 -5.96
N THR A 46 13.80 3.34 -6.43
CA THR A 46 12.69 2.71 -7.16
C THR A 46 11.42 2.69 -6.31
N LEU A 47 11.51 2.20 -5.07
CA LEU A 47 10.36 2.13 -4.18
C LEU A 47 9.89 3.51 -3.72
N PHE A 48 10.81 4.44 -3.46
CA PHE A 48 10.48 5.80 -3.01
C PHE A 48 9.75 6.60 -4.09
N PHE A 49 10.35 6.76 -5.27
CA PHE A 49 9.75 7.54 -6.36
C PHE A 49 8.57 6.80 -7.00
N GLY A 50 8.69 5.48 -7.19
CA GLY A 50 7.59 4.66 -7.68
C GLY A 50 6.40 4.66 -6.72
N GLY A 51 6.65 4.72 -5.41
CA GLY A 51 5.62 4.80 -4.37
C GLY A 51 4.73 6.04 -4.51
N MET A 52 5.32 7.17 -4.90
CA MET A 52 4.58 8.41 -5.18
C MET A 52 3.61 8.27 -6.36
N LEU A 53 3.87 7.33 -7.27
CA LEU A 53 3.04 7.06 -8.43
C LEU A 53 1.90 6.07 -8.15
N ILE A 54 1.85 5.44 -6.97
CA ILE A 54 0.81 4.44 -6.65
C ILE A 54 -0.59 5.04 -6.80
N PHE A 55 -0.86 6.19 -6.17
CA PHE A 55 -2.17 6.83 -6.25
C PHE A 55 -2.56 7.26 -7.68
N PRO A 56 -1.74 8.03 -8.43
CA PRO A 56 -2.12 8.43 -9.78
C PRO A 56 -2.29 7.23 -10.72
N LEU A 57 -1.45 6.19 -10.64
CA LEU A 57 -1.61 4.98 -11.44
C LEU A 57 -2.89 4.21 -11.05
N SER A 58 -3.20 4.14 -9.75
CA SER A 58 -4.43 3.52 -9.26
C SER A 58 -5.68 4.26 -9.75
N ALA A 59 -5.62 5.59 -9.80
CA ALA A 59 -6.70 6.43 -10.32
C ALA A 59 -6.88 6.23 -11.84
N VAL A 60 -5.79 6.11 -12.61
CA VAL A 60 -5.85 5.78 -14.03
C VAL A 60 -6.51 4.42 -14.26
N ILE A 61 -6.09 3.38 -13.52
CA ILE A 61 -6.68 2.03 -13.61
C ILE A 61 -8.19 2.10 -13.34
N LEU A 62 -8.61 2.79 -12.28
CA LEU A 62 -10.02 2.92 -11.95
C LEU A 62 -10.79 3.68 -13.03
N LYS A 63 -10.24 4.79 -13.52
CA LYS A 63 -10.89 5.57 -14.59
C LYS A 63 -11.12 4.72 -15.84
N LEU A 64 -10.16 3.86 -16.20
CA LEU A 64 -10.27 2.96 -17.35
C LEU A 64 -11.27 1.81 -17.12
N VAL A 65 -11.35 1.28 -15.90
CA VAL A 65 -12.20 0.10 -15.59
C VAL A 65 -13.64 0.48 -15.25
N THR A 66 -13.85 1.58 -14.53
CA THR A 66 -15.17 1.96 -13.99
C THR A 66 -15.76 3.20 -14.65
N GLY A 67 -14.95 4.01 -15.34
CA GLY A 67 -15.34 5.34 -15.81
C GLY A 67 -15.51 6.37 -14.69
N GLU A 68 -15.44 5.97 -13.42
CA GLU A 68 -15.66 6.85 -12.27
C GLU A 68 -14.49 7.83 -12.09
N GLY A 69 -14.81 9.03 -11.62
CA GLY A 69 -13.84 10.06 -11.28
C GLY A 69 -13.37 9.97 -9.82
N PRO A 70 -12.59 10.95 -9.34
CA PRO A 70 -12.25 11.06 -7.92
C PRO A 70 -13.50 11.30 -7.07
N LEU A 71 -13.34 11.22 -5.75
CA LEU A 71 -14.39 11.64 -4.81
C LEU A 71 -14.90 13.04 -5.13
N PRO A 72 -16.21 13.32 -4.92
CA PRO A 72 -16.77 14.65 -5.10
C PRO A 72 -16.01 15.70 -4.29
N LYS A 73 -15.97 16.94 -4.80
CA LYS A 73 -15.41 18.07 -4.06
C LYS A 73 -16.12 18.22 -2.70
N GLY A 74 -15.34 18.40 -1.64
CA GLY A 74 -15.87 18.51 -0.27
C GLY A 74 -16.20 17.17 0.41
N HIS A 75 -15.95 16.02 -0.23
CA HIS A 75 -16.15 14.72 0.40
C HIS A 75 -15.25 14.58 1.66
N PRO A 76 -15.80 14.18 2.83
CA PRO A 76 -15.07 14.19 4.09
C PRO A 76 -13.84 13.25 4.09
N SER A 77 -13.91 12.14 3.35
CA SER A 77 -12.80 11.19 3.23
C SER A 77 -11.58 11.72 2.45
N THR A 78 -11.70 12.82 1.71
CA THR A 78 -10.59 13.36 0.90
C THR A 78 -9.42 13.80 1.77
N ALA A 79 -9.70 14.52 2.87
CA ALA A 79 -8.65 14.97 3.78
C ALA A 79 -7.94 13.79 4.46
N LEU A 80 -8.71 12.80 4.93
CA LEU A 80 -8.16 11.58 5.53
C LEU A 80 -7.31 10.78 4.54
N ALA A 81 -7.77 10.62 3.30
CA ALA A 81 -7.02 9.93 2.26
C ALA A 81 -5.68 10.62 1.97
N MET A 82 -5.68 11.96 1.89
CA MET A 82 -4.46 12.74 1.67
C MET A 82 -3.48 12.63 2.84
N GLN A 83 -3.95 12.87 4.07
CA GLN A 83 -3.12 12.74 5.26
C GLN A 83 -2.52 11.34 5.39
N SER A 84 -3.33 10.31 5.14
CA SER A 84 -2.89 8.92 5.10
C SER A 84 -1.81 8.72 4.04
N ALA A 85 -2.01 9.18 2.80
CA ALA A 85 -1.05 9.01 1.71
C ALA A 85 0.32 9.62 2.04
N PHE A 86 0.37 10.78 2.69
CA PHE A 86 1.64 11.43 3.07
C PHE A 86 2.43 10.70 4.16
N THR A 87 1.81 9.81 4.95
CA THR A 87 2.55 9.03 5.95
C THR A 87 3.61 8.13 5.32
N VAL A 88 3.38 7.63 4.11
CA VAL A 88 4.31 6.71 3.43
C VAL A 88 5.59 7.41 2.96
N PRO A 89 5.57 8.46 2.12
CA PRO A 89 6.81 9.10 1.68
C PRO A 89 7.60 9.69 2.85
N LEU A 90 6.93 10.24 3.88
CA LEU A 90 7.59 10.74 5.09
C LEU A 90 8.22 9.59 5.90
N GLY A 91 7.50 8.49 6.08
CA GLY A 91 8.04 7.30 6.75
C GLY A 91 9.19 6.65 5.98
N LEU A 92 9.11 6.61 4.65
CA LEU A 92 10.17 6.02 3.82
C LEU A 92 11.50 6.77 3.95
N LEU A 93 11.53 8.04 4.35
CA LEU A 93 12.79 8.72 4.69
C LEU A 93 13.53 8.00 5.82
N VAL A 94 12.79 7.47 6.81
CA VAL A 94 13.36 6.67 7.91
C VAL A 94 13.83 5.31 7.39
N ALA A 95 13.05 4.65 6.54
CA ALA A 95 13.45 3.37 5.92
C ALA A 95 14.71 3.53 5.07
N ILE A 96 14.81 4.62 4.29
CA ILE A 96 16.01 4.97 3.51
C ILE A 96 17.20 5.19 4.44
N ALA A 97 17.05 5.95 5.52
CA ALA A 97 18.13 6.16 6.48
C ALA A 97 18.66 4.82 7.04
N LEU A 98 17.75 3.92 7.46
CA LEU A 98 18.15 2.56 7.88
C LEU A 98 18.83 1.77 6.76
N GLY A 99 18.29 1.84 5.53
CA GLY A 99 18.86 1.18 4.36
C GLY A 99 20.25 1.68 3.99
N THR A 100 20.55 2.96 4.20
CA THR A 100 21.90 3.50 3.97
C THR A 100 22.93 2.98 4.99
N TYR A 101 22.47 2.59 6.19
CA TYR A 101 23.32 1.96 7.20
C TYR A 101 23.45 0.45 7.00
N ALA A 102 22.33 -0.23 6.74
CA ALA A 102 22.23 -1.67 6.51
C ALA A 102 21.16 -1.94 5.43
N PRO A 103 21.55 -2.17 4.16
CA PRO A 103 20.62 -2.25 3.04
C PRO A 103 19.49 -3.26 3.18
N GLU A 104 19.74 -4.37 3.87
CA GLU A 104 18.77 -5.43 4.16
C GLU A 104 17.60 -4.98 5.05
N LEU A 105 17.76 -3.87 5.79
CA LEU A 105 16.71 -3.31 6.64
C LEU A 105 15.69 -2.47 5.87
N PHE A 106 15.99 -2.08 4.63
CA PHE A 106 15.15 -1.16 3.86
C PHE A 106 13.75 -1.70 3.59
N PHE A 107 13.63 -2.90 3.01
CA PHE A 107 12.32 -3.50 2.71
C PHE A 107 11.52 -3.83 3.97
N PRO A 108 12.10 -4.45 5.02
CA PRO A 108 11.40 -4.67 6.28
C PRO A 108 10.88 -3.39 6.94
N ALA A 109 11.70 -2.34 7.00
CA ALA A 109 11.27 -1.05 7.56
C ALA A 109 10.13 -0.45 6.73
N SER A 110 10.27 -0.50 5.41
CA SER A 110 9.22 -0.05 4.47
C SER A 110 7.91 -0.83 4.67
N LEU A 111 7.96 -2.14 4.92
CA LEU A 111 6.77 -2.97 5.19
C LEU A 111 6.04 -2.53 6.46
N ILE A 112 6.76 -2.17 7.51
CA ILE A 112 6.14 -1.65 8.74
C ILE A 112 5.44 -0.31 8.48
N ILE A 113 6.12 0.62 7.80
CA ILE A 113 5.57 1.94 7.46
C ILE A 113 4.33 1.81 6.57
N VAL A 114 4.42 1.01 5.51
CA VAL A 114 3.29 0.79 4.60
C VAL A 114 2.16 0.02 5.29
N GLY A 115 2.48 -0.97 6.13
CA GLY A 115 1.49 -1.68 6.93
C GLY A 115 0.74 -0.75 7.90
N ALA A 116 1.44 0.15 8.60
CA ALA A 116 0.82 1.15 9.45
C ALA A 116 -0.08 2.11 8.66
N HIS A 117 0.33 2.51 7.46
CA HIS A 117 -0.51 3.29 6.54
C HIS A 117 -1.83 2.59 6.21
N TYR A 118 -1.83 1.26 6.03
CA TYR A 118 -3.07 0.50 5.79
C TYR A 118 -4.06 0.48 6.98
N LEU A 119 -3.64 0.81 8.21
CA LEU A 119 -4.58 0.92 9.34
C LEU A 119 -5.63 2.02 9.11
N THR A 120 -5.26 3.13 8.48
CA THR A 120 -6.23 4.21 8.19
C THR A 120 -7.27 3.78 7.16
N PHE A 121 -6.98 2.74 6.37
CA PHE A 121 -7.88 2.25 5.32
C PHE A 121 -9.06 1.49 5.90
N ILE A 122 -8.93 0.98 7.14
CA ILE A 122 -10.06 0.43 7.90
C ILE A 122 -11.15 1.50 8.04
N SER A 123 -10.77 2.72 8.43
CA SER A 123 -11.70 3.85 8.57
C SER A 123 -12.10 4.44 7.21
N LEU A 124 -11.19 4.49 6.24
CA LEU A 124 -11.45 5.08 4.93
C LEU A 124 -12.47 4.26 4.11
N TYR A 125 -12.33 2.93 4.13
CA TYR A 125 -13.17 2.01 3.37
C TYR A 125 -14.21 1.29 4.22
N GLY A 126 -14.12 1.30 5.55
CA GLY A 126 -15.00 0.49 6.40
C GLY A 126 -14.83 -1.03 6.20
N MET A 127 -13.65 -1.49 5.76
CA MET A 127 -13.36 -2.89 5.44
C MET A 127 -12.29 -3.46 6.37
N LYS A 128 -12.60 -4.57 7.05
CA LYS A 128 -11.67 -5.25 7.97
C LYS A 128 -10.46 -5.87 7.25
N SER A 129 -10.57 -6.17 5.96
CA SER A 129 -9.48 -6.72 5.14
C SER A 129 -8.23 -5.84 5.17
N PHE A 130 -8.38 -4.52 5.24
CA PHE A 130 -7.24 -3.61 5.38
C PHE A 130 -6.48 -3.77 6.70
N GLY A 131 -7.16 -4.13 7.78
CA GLY A 131 -6.51 -4.49 9.05
C GLY A 131 -5.69 -5.77 8.93
N VAL A 132 -6.14 -6.73 8.13
CA VAL A 132 -5.37 -7.96 7.85
C VAL A 132 -4.13 -7.66 7.02
N ILE A 133 -4.25 -6.82 5.98
CA ILE A 133 -3.09 -6.35 5.20
C ILE A 133 -2.09 -5.62 6.12
N ALA A 134 -2.57 -4.67 6.92
CA ALA A 134 -1.75 -3.92 7.86
C ALA A 134 -0.98 -4.85 8.81
N GLY A 135 -1.69 -5.78 9.46
CA GLY A 135 -1.09 -6.76 10.36
C GLY A 135 -0.05 -7.64 9.67
N ALA A 136 -0.37 -8.17 8.49
CA ALA A 136 0.54 -9.04 7.73
C ALA A 136 1.84 -8.33 7.35
N LEU A 137 1.76 -7.09 6.86
CA LEU A 137 2.94 -6.31 6.47
C LEU A 137 3.79 -5.91 7.69
N VAL A 138 3.16 -5.42 8.77
CA VAL A 138 3.86 -5.05 10.00
C VAL A 138 4.54 -6.26 10.63
N LEU A 139 3.86 -7.40 10.71
CA LEU A 139 4.43 -8.63 11.24
C LEU A 139 5.59 -9.12 10.38
N LEU A 140 5.46 -9.13 9.06
CA LEU A 140 6.55 -9.51 8.16
C LEU A 140 7.79 -8.64 8.36
N GLY A 141 7.62 -7.31 8.38
CA GLY A 141 8.73 -6.39 8.60
C GLY A 141 9.36 -6.54 9.99
N THR A 142 8.53 -6.74 11.02
CA THR A 142 9.00 -6.93 12.41
C THR A 142 9.75 -8.25 12.58
N ILE A 143 9.24 -9.35 12.01
CA ILE A 143 9.92 -10.64 11.98
C ILE A 143 11.25 -10.50 11.26
N ALA A 144 11.28 -9.89 10.08
CA ALA A 144 12.50 -9.71 9.30
C ALA A 144 13.55 -8.83 10.01
N ILE A 145 13.17 -7.83 10.81
CA ILE A 145 14.13 -7.00 11.54
C ILE A 145 14.64 -7.69 12.81
N PHE A 146 13.73 -8.22 13.64
CA PHE A 146 14.05 -8.58 15.02
C PHE A 146 14.26 -10.07 15.27
N PHE A 147 13.68 -10.93 14.43
CA PHE A 147 13.60 -12.37 14.72
C PHE A 147 14.25 -13.24 13.63
N MET A 148 14.22 -12.80 12.37
CA MET A 148 14.74 -13.54 11.23
C MET A 148 15.37 -12.59 10.19
N PRO A 149 16.55 -12.01 10.48
CA PRO A 149 17.27 -11.07 9.58
C PRO A 149 17.51 -11.56 8.16
N SER A 150 17.63 -12.88 7.97
CA SER A 150 17.78 -13.50 6.65
C SER A 150 16.60 -13.22 5.70
N LEU A 151 15.44 -12.81 6.21
CA LEU A 151 14.30 -12.39 5.39
C LEU A 151 14.47 -10.99 4.82
N GLY A 152 15.37 -10.14 5.33
CA GLY A 152 15.49 -8.73 4.96
C GLY A 152 15.51 -8.49 3.44
N PRO A 153 16.50 -9.05 2.70
CA PRO A 153 16.64 -8.87 1.25
C PRO A 153 15.48 -9.41 0.41
N VAL A 154 14.72 -10.38 0.91
CA VAL A 154 13.61 -11.04 0.17
C VAL A 154 12.23 -10.59 0.64
N SER A 155 12.15 -9.83 1.72
CA SER A 155 10.89 -9.41 2.33
C SER A 155 10.01 -8.59 1.38
N GLY A 156 10.59 -7.86 0.42
CA GLY A 156 9.82 -7.14 -0.58
C GLY A 156 9.10 -8.04 -1.58
N TRP A 157 9.64 -9.23 -1.89
CA TRP A 157 8.93 -10.26 -2.66
C TRP A 157 7.71 -10.78 -1.91
N ILE A 158 7.87 -11.06 -0.62
CA ILE A 158 6.78 -11.56 0.23
C ILE A 158 5.70 -10.49 0.38
N GLY A 159 6.10 -9.22 0.59
CA GLY A 159 5.21 -8.07 0.61
C GLY A 159 4.42 -7.91 -0.69
N ALA A 160 5.07 -8.06 -1.84
CA ALA A 160 4.39 -8.05 -3.14
C ALA A 160 3.36 -9.19 -3.26
N GLY A 161 3.70 -10.38 -2.77
CA GLY A 161 2.78 -11.52 -2.69
C GLY A 161 1.55 -11.22 -1.83
N ILE A 162 1.73 -10.60 -0.66
CA ILE A 162 0.63 -10.15 0.21
C ILE A 162 -0.28 -9.19 -0.58
N PHE A 163 0.29 -8.17 -1.23
CA PHE A 163 -0.53 -7.25 -2.04
C PHE A 163 -1.30 -7.98 -3.14
N ALA A 164 -0.64 -8.84 -3.90
CA ALA A 164 -1.25 -9.58 -4.99
C ALA A 164 -2.43 -10.45 -4.53
N VAL A 165 -2.29 -11.15 -3.39
CA VAL A 165 -3.37 -11.97 -2.80
C VAL A 165 -4.59 -11.12 -2.42
N PHE A 166 -4.36 -9.90 -1.93
CA PHE A 166 -5.46 -9.03 -1.51
C PHE A 166 -6.15 -8.28 -2.65
N VAL A 167 -5.56 -8.21 -3.85
CA VAL A 167 -6.20 -7.60 -5.03
C VAL A 167 -7.61 -8.19 -5.28
N PRO A 168 -7.78 -9.52 -5.50
CA PRO A 168 -9.12 -10.09 -5.72
C PRO A 168 -10.04 -9.93 -4.51
N ILE A 169 -9.52 -10.04 -3.28
CA ILE A 169 -10.30 -9.89 -2.04
C ILE A 169 -10.93 -8.50 -1.96
N LEU A 170 -10.14 -7.46 -2.19
CA LEU A 170 -10.60 -6.08 -2.15
C LEU A 170 -11.54 -5.75 -3.32
N HIS A 171 -11.23 -6.25 -4.52
CA HIS A 171 -12.07 -6.03 -5.70
C HIS A 171 -13.48 -6.62 -5.50
N LEU A 172 -13.56 -7.84 -4.95
CA LEU A 172 -14.84 -8.49 -4.66
C LEU A 172 -15.57 -7.84 -3.49
N GLY A 173 -14.84 -7.46 -2.43
CA GLY A 173 -15.41 -6.77 -1.26
C GLY A 173 -15.90 -5.34 -1.54
N GLY A 174 -15.49 -4.73 -2.66
CA GLY A 174 -15.95 -3.42 -3.11
C GLY A 174 -17.24 -3.45 -3.93
N LYS A 175 -17.76 -4.62 -4.30
CA LYS A 175 -19.03 -4.73 -5.04
C LYS A 175 -20.19 -4.39 -4.09
N PRO A 176 -21.19 -3.60 -4.52
CA PRO A 176 -22.43 -3.45 -3.76
C PRO A 176 -23.02 -4.84 -3.50
N ALA A 177 -23.51 -5.10 -2.30
CA ALA A 177 -24.31 -6.29 -2.07
C ALA A 177 -25.46 -6.28 -3.10
N THR A 178 -25.52 -7.31 -3.94
CA THR A 178 -26.66 -7.51 -4.82
C THR A 178 -27.88 -7.65 -3.93
N ARG A 179 -28.79 -6.67 -4.00
CA ARG A 179 -30.11 -6.76 -3.38
C ARG A 179 -30.93 -7.83 -4.08
#